data_AF-A0A849ZC32-F1
#
_entry.id   AF-A0A849ZC32-F1
#
_cell.length_a   1.000
_cell.length_b   1.000
_cell.length_c   1.000
_cell.angle_alpha   90.00
_cell.angle_beta   90.00
_cell.angle_gamma   90.00
#
_symmetry.space_group_name_H-M   'P 1'
#
loop_
_entity.id
_entity.type
_entity.pdbx_description
1 polymer ?
#
loop_
_entity_poly.entity_id
_entity_poly.type
_entity_poly.pdbx_seq_one_letter_code
_entity_poly.pdbx_strand_id
1 'polypeptide(L)'
;MKVLKVLGILVGMLTLAAFVFWFGWLRAPDGAEVCDNVVRVMTKDGPSLGDKLKAELAKDCERRAKPPEFGRVPWVKRMKCMRDADTRQALEACERGG
;
A
#
# COMPACT_ATOMS: atom_id res chain seq x y z
N MET A 1 -3.64 44.66 2.44
CA MET A 1 -2.33 43.96 2.63
C MET A 1 -2.38 42.73 3.54
N LYS A 2 -3.26 42.66 4.56
CA LYS A 2 -3.36 41.47 5.43
C LYS A 2 -3.91 40.22 4.73
N VAL A 3 -4.89 40.39 3.84
CA VAL A 3 -5.56 39.30 3.12
C VAL A 3 -4.61 38.51 2.22
N LEU A 4 -3.76 39.18 1.43
CA LEU A 4 -2.74 38.54 0.59
C LEU A 4 -1.72 37.71 1.40
N LYS A 5 -1.40 38.14 2.62
CA LYS A 5 -0.47 37.45 3.51
C LYS A 5 -1.09 36.17 4.09
N VAL A 6 -2.38 36.20 4.43
CA VAL A 6 -3.14 35.02 4.88
C VAL A 6 -3.32 34.02 3.73
N LEU A 7 -3.63 34.50 2.53
CA LEU A 7 -3.75 33.67 1.33
C LEU A 7 -2.42 32.98 0.97
N GLY A 8 -1.30 33.69 1.06
CA GLY A 8 0.02 33.10 0.83
C GLY A 8 0.38 31.99 1.82
N ILE A 9 0.00 32.14 3.10
CA ILE A 9 0.21 31.10 4.12
C ILE A 9 -0.67 29.88 3.85
N LEU A 10 -1.95 30.08 3.50
CA LEU A 10 -2.86 28.98 3.16
C LEU A 10 -2.39 28.19 1.94
N VAL A 11 -1.97 28.87 0.88
CA VAL A 11 -1.43 28.22 -0.32
C VAL A 11 -0.12 27.50 0.00
N GLY A 12 0.76 28.10 0.81
CA GLY A 12 1.98 27.44 1.27
C GLY A 12 1.71 26.19 2.11
N MET A 13 0.68 26.20 2.95
CA MET A 13 0.30 25.05 3.77
C MET A 13 -0.33 23.93 2.92
N LEU A 14 -1.13 24.29 1.92
CA LEU A 14 -1.70 23.35 0.95
C LEU A 14 -0.64 22.68 0.08
N THR A 15 0.35 23.42 -0.41
CA THR A 15 1.46 22.84 -1.19
C THR A 15 2.33 21.94 -0.34
N LEU A 16 2.61 22.31 0.92
CA LEU A 16 3.34 21.45 1.85
C LEU A 16 2.58 20.16 2.15
N ALA A 17 1.26 20.24 2.36
CA ALA A 17 0.41 19.07 2.54
C ALA A 17 0.40 18.17 1.30
N ALA A 18 0.30 18.75 0.10
CA ALA A 18 0.37 18.00 -1.15
C ALA A 18 1.74 17.31 -1.32
N PHE A 19 2.83 17.98 -0.96
CA PHE A 19 4.18 17.39 -0.98
C PHE A 19 4.32 16.25 0.02
N VAL A 20 3.91 16.44 1.28
CA VAL A 20 3.96 15.40 2.31
C VAL A 20 3.08 14.21 1.91
N PHE A 21 1.89 14.47 1.37
CA PHE A 21 1.01 13.41 0.88
C PHE A 21 1.63 12.67 -0.31
N TRP A 22 2.24 13.37 -1.27
CA TRP A 22 2.89 12.76 -2.43
C TRP A 22 4.10 11.90 -2.04
N PHE A 23 4.99 12.43 -1.18
CA PHE A 23 6.16 11.70 -0.70
C PHE A 23 5.79 10.57 0.27
N GLY A 24 4.78 10.77 1.12
CA GLY A 24 4.18 9.72 1.95
C GLY A 24 3.50 8.64 1.11
N TRP A 25 2.88 9.02 -0.01
CA TRP A 25 2.25 8.09 -0.94
C TRP A 25 3.28 7.25 -1.73
N LEU A 26 4.46 7.80 -2.01
CA LEU A 26 5.56 7.05 -2.65
C LEU A 26 6.33 6.13 -1.68
N ARG A 27 6.12 6.28 -0.37
CA ARG A 27 6.70 5.35 0.61
C ARG A 27 6.07 3.97 0.43
N ALA A 28 6.93 2.99 0.18
CA ALA A 28 6.55 1.59 0.12
C ALA A 28 5.90 1.17 1.46
N PRO A 29 4.75 0.48 1.44
CA PRO A 29 4.26 -0.18 2.64
C PRO A 29 5.22 -1.29 3.05
N ASP A 30 5.21 -1.65 4.33
CA ASP A 30 6.03 -2.75 4.82
C ASP A 30 5.54 -4.08 4.21
N GLY A 31 6.48 -4.91 3.75
CA GLY A 31 6.15 -6.18 3.10
C GLY A 31 5.38 -7.12 4.03
N ALA A 32 5.68 -7.11 5.33
CA ALA A 32 4.99 -7.93 6.32
C ALA A 32 3.52 -7.52 6.46
N GLU A 33 3.25 -6.22 6.43
CA GLU A 33 1.90 -5.64 6.59
C GLU A 33 1.01 -5.97 5.39
N VAL A 34 1.55 -5.89 4.17
CA VAL A 34 0.86 -6.32 2.95
C VAL A 34 0.55 -7.82 3.01
N CYS A 35 1.53 -8.63 3.38
CA CYS A 35 1.40 -10.08 3.40
C CYS A 35 0.46 -10.59 4.48
N ASP A 36 0.45 -9.96 5.67
CA ASP A 36 -0.52 -10.26 6.73
C ASP A 36 -1.95 -9.98 6.24
N ASN A 37 -2.18 -8.85 5.58
CA ASN A 37 -3.52 -8.54 5.07
C ASN A 37 -3.95 -9.49 3.95
N VAL A 38 -3.06 -9.81 3.00
CA VAL A 38 -3.34 -10.79 1.94
C VAL A 38 -3.71 -12.15 2.53
N VAL A 39 -2.93 -12.66 3.49
CA VAL A 39 -3.21 -13.94 4.16
C VAL A 39 -4.53 -13.87 4.93
N ARG A 40 -4.80 -12.75 5.62
CA ARG A 40 -6.05 -12.53 6.35
C ARG A 40 -7.27 -12.57 5.44
N VAL A 41 -7.26 -11.82 4.33
CA VAL A 41 -8.36 -11.81 3.35
C VAL A 41 -8.52 -13.18 2.69
N MET A 42 -7.41 -13.82 2.32
CA MET A 42 -7.42 -15.16 1.70
C MET A 42 -7.97 -16.24 2.64
N THR A 43 -7.75 -16.14 3.94
CA THR A 43 -8.24 -17.09 4.95
C THR A 43 -9.63 -16.74 5.49
N LYS A 44 -10.03 -15.47 5.43
CA LYS A 44 -11.39 -15.01 5.74
C LYS A 44 -12.41 -15.46 4.69
N ASP A 45 -12.05 -15.36 3.41
CA ASP A 45 -12.92 -15.72 2.28
C ASP A 45 -12.59 -17.11 1.68
N GLY A 46 -11.82 -17.95 2.37
CA GLY A 46 -11.31 -19.21 1.84
C GLY A 46 -11.07 -20.30 2.88
N PRO A 47 -10.51 -21.46 2.47
CA PRO A 47 -10.22 -22.54 3.40
C PRO A 47 -9.20 -22.09 4.45
N SER A 48 -9.46 -22.43 5.72
CA SER A 48 -8.56 -22.16 6.83
C SER A 48 -7.22 -22.87 6.61
N LEU A 49 -6.22 -22.13 6.15
CA LEU A 49 -4.84 -22.61 6.04
C LEU A 49 -4.26 -22.76 7.46
N GLY A 50 -3.63 -23.90 7.74
CA GLY A 50 -2.95 -24.13 9.03
C GLY A 50 -1.81 -23.14 9.26
N ASP A 51 -1.51 -22.83 10.53
CA ASP A 51 -0.59 -21.74 10.91
C ASP A 51 0.82 -21.87 10.32
N LYS A 52 1.32 -23.10 10.16
CA LYS A 52 2.59 -23.36 9.46
C LYS A 52 2.58 -22.89 8.01
N LEU A 53 1.50 -23.18 7.29
CA LEU A 53 1.37 -22.83 5.88
C LEU A 53 1.18 -21.32 5.69
N LYS A 54 0.49 -20.66 6.63
CA LYS A 54 0.40 -19.18 6.69
C LYS A 54 1.77 -18.54 6.90
N ALA A 55 2.56 -19.06 7.83
CA ALA A 55 3.90 -18.54 8.11
C ALA A 55 4.86 -18.73 6.93
N GLU A 56 4.73 -19.83 6.19
CA GLU A 56 5.50 -20.08 4.97
C GLU A 56 5.08 -19.14 3.83
N LEU A 57 3.75 -18.94 3.65
CA LEU A 57 3.22 -17.97 2.69
C LEU A 57 3.66 -16.53 3.00
N ALA A 58 3.68 -16.15 4.28
CA ALA A 58 4.11 -14.82 4.71
C ALA A 58 5.59 -14.58 4.37
N LYS A 59 6.47 -15.57 4.59
CA LYS A 59 7.89 -15.48 4.23
C LYS A 59 8.13 -15.38 2.72
N ASP A 60 7.40 -16.15 1.92
CA ASP A 60 7.51 -16.07 0.46
C ASP A 60 6.94 -14.77 -0.08
N CYS A 61 5.86 -14.29 0.55
CA CYS A 61 5.25 -13.02 0.21
C CYS A 61 6.20 -11.85 0.54
N GLU A 62 6.87 -11.84 1.70
CA GLU A 62 7.90 -10.83 2.02
C GLU A 62 9.05 -10.82 1.02
N ARG A 63 9.49 -11.99 0.53
CA ARG A 63 10.52 -12.07 -0.53
C ARG A 63 10.05 -11.43 -1.83
N ARG A 64 8.79 -11.63 -2.21
CA ARG A 64 8.17 -11.05 -3.42
C ARG A 64 7.78 -9.58 -3.23
N ALA A 65 7.59 -9.15 -1.99
CA ALA A 65 7.40 -7.76 -1.59
C ALA A 65 8.71 -6.96 -1.55
N LYS A 66 9.79 -7.46 -2.15
CA LYS A 66 10.98 -6.64 -2.41
C LYS A 66 10.70 -5.65 -3.54
N PRO A 67 11.11 -4.37 -3.38
CA PRO A 67 10.92 -3.37 -4.41
C PRO A 67 11.76 -3.73 -5.65
N PRO A 68 11.19 -3.64 -6.86
CA PRO A 68 11.94 -3.85 -8.09
C PRO A 68 12.86 -2.67 -8.38
N GLU A 69 13.95 -2.92 -9.13
CA GLU A 69 14.90 -1.88 -9.55
C GLU A 69 14.25 -0.88 -10.53
N PHE A 70 13.31 -1.34 -11.35
CA PHE A 70 12.52 -0.53 -12.29
C PHE A 70 11.02 -0.66 -11.99
N GLY A 71 10.27 0.43 -12.12
CA GLY A 71 8.81 0.40 -11.89
C GLY A 71 8.41 0.46 -10.41
N ARG A 72 9.20 1.14 -9.57
CA ARG A 72 8.91 1.28 -8.13
C ARG A 72 7.55 1.94 -7.86
N VAL A 73 7.14 2.92 -8.66
CA VAL A 73 5.87 3.63 -8.49
C VAL A 73 4.65 2.73 -8.71
N PRO A 74 4.49 2.03 -9.85
CA PRO A 74 3.39 1.08 -10.02
C PRO A 74 3.46 -0.07 -9.00
N TRP A 75 4.67 -0.49 -8.61
CA TRP A 75 4.85 -1.48 -7.56
C TRP A 75 4.34 -1.01 -6.18
N VAL A 76 4.68 0.20 -5.73
CA VAL A 76 4.18 0.77 -4.47
C VAL A 76 2.65 0.91 -4.53
N LYS A 77 2.10 1.34 -5.67
CA LYS A 77 0.64 1.43 -5.87
C LYS A 77 -0.02 0.06 -5.73
N ARG A 78 0.55 -0.98 -6.35
CA ARG A 78 0.07 -2.36 -6.26
C ARG A 78 0.12 -2.89 -4.83
N MET A 79 1.23 -2.67 -4.12
CA MET A 79 1.40 -3.10 -2.73
C MET A 79 0.44 -2.39 -1.78
N LYS A 80 0.19 -1.09 -1.96
CA LYS A 80 -0.82 -0.36 -1.19
C LYS A 80 -2.24 -0.86 -1.45
N CYS A 81 -2.55 -1.15 -2.72
CA CYS A 81 -3.83 -1.76 -3.09
C CYS A 81 -4.03 -3.11 -2.38
N MET A 82 -3.00 -3.97 -2.34
CA MET A 82 -3.08 -5.24 -1.62
C MET A 82 -3.19 -5.08 -0.09
N ARG A 83 -2.51 -4.09 0.49
CA ARG A 83 -2.62 -3.75 1.92
C ARG A 83 -4.02 -3.27 2.29
N ASP A 84 -4.67 -2.51 1.41
CA ASP A 84 -5.97 -1.88 1.68
C ASP A 84 -7.16 -2.72 1.15
N ALA A 85 -6.89 -3.87 0.52
CA ALA A 85 -7.94 -4.74 0.01
C ALA A 85 -8.65 -5.49 1.15
N ASP A 86 -9.97 -5.42 1.19
CA ASP A 86 -10.80 -6.08 2.21
C ASP A 86 -11.40 -7.42 1.76
N THR A 87 -11.35 -7.71 0.46
CA THR A 87 -11.99 -8.88 -0.15
C THR A 87 -11.07 -9.55 -1.17
N ARG A 88 -11.29 -10.84 -1.43
CA ARG A 88 -10.57 -11.56 -2.50
C ARG A 88 -10.70 -10.90 -3.87
N GLN A 89 -11.87 -10.37 -4.21
CA GLN A 89 -12.09 -9.68 -5.48
C GLN A 89 -11.28 -8.37 -5.57
N ALA A 90 -11.15 -7.64 -4.46
CA ALA A 90 -10.31 -6.45 -4.41
C ALA A 90 -8.83 -6.81 -4.59
N LEU A 91 -8.35 -7.90 -3.97
CA LEU A 91 -6.98 -8.38 -4.17
C LEU A 91 -6.70 -8.75 -5.64
N GLU A 92 -7.60 -9.47 -6.30
CA GLU A 92 -7.46 -9.82 -7.72
C GLU A 92 -7.49 -8.59 -8.63
N ALA A 93 -8.33 -7.59 -8.30
CA ALA A 93 -8.36 -6.32 -9.02
C ALA A 93 -7.03 -5.55 -8.88
N CYS A 94 -6.40 -5.60 -7.70
CA CYS A 94 -5.08 -5.03 -7.46
C CYS A 94 -3.99 -5.73 -8.30
N GLU A 95 -4.11 -7.03 -8.57
CA GLU A 95 -3.16 -7.74 -9.44
C GLU A 95 -3.34 -7.44 -10.93
N ARG A 96 -4.58 -7.23 -11.40
CA ARG A 96 -4.86 -6.90 -12.81
C ARG A 96 -4.65 -5.43 -13.18
N GLY A 97 -4.73 -4.51 -12.21
CA GLY A 97 -4.64 -3.07 -12.44
C GLY A 97 -3.26 -2.44 -12.20
N GLY A 98 -2.23 -3.26 -11.97
CA GLY A 98 -0.85 -2.85 -11.69
C GLY A 98 -0.02 -2.59 -12.93
#